data_AF-A0A6D2L8Z2-F1
#
_entry.id   AF-A0A6D2L8Z2-F1
#
_cell.length_a   1.000
_cell.length_b   1.000
_cell.length_c   1.000
_cell.angle_alpha   90.00
_cell.angle_beta   90.00
_cell.angle_gamma   90.00
#
_symmetry.space_group_name_H-M   'P 1'
#
loop_
_entity.id
_entity.type
_entity.pdbx_description
1 polymer ?
#
loop_
_entity_poly.entity_id
_entity_poly.type
_entity_poly.pdbx_seq_one_letter_code
_entity_poly.pdbx_strand_id
1 'polypeptide(L)'
;MTAPVTIPCGHNFCTGCLEGKFAGVAHVRVRSRGGRTLRSQKNVTKCPCCPTDISEFLQNPEEQFITYLWINITTQLKLSDDCLLKLRNSKGKHAKLLSDMCKFYRDWHVKSDGVYGVYLHDPVSFVAVVRPDLFTYKKGVVRVETQLLKASRGMFIAQAFFDLENTNQELKSDLKYLHLDISGNRKAVVIYVPIRLRKAFRKIHSRLVRELEKKFSGKDVMFVATRRIVRPPKKGSTIQRPHNRTLTSVHESMLEDVAYPAEIVYLDVKEKNNTEYKLESMVCVYRKLTGRDVVFEYPVEA
;
A
#
# COMPACT_ATOMS: atom_id res chain seq x y z
N MET A 1 -11.44 2.75 25.34
CA MET A 1 -10.70 3.42 24.24
C MET A 1 -10.59 2.43 23.09
N THR A 2 -11.47 2.51 22.10
CA THR A 2 -11.52 1.58 20.96
C THR A 2 -10.88 2.22 19.75
N ALA A 3 -9.54 2.31 19.73
CA ALA A 3 -8.86 2.70 18.50
C ALA A 3 -8.95 1.55 17.49
N PRO A 4 -9.31 1.81 16.22
CA PRO A 4 -9.25 0.79 15.17
C PRO A 4 -7.79 0.49 14.83
N VAL A 5 -7.48 -0.80 14.71
CA VAL A 5 -6.16 -1.33 14.34
C VAL A 5 -6.33 -2.19 13.10
N THR A 6 -5.63 -1.82 12.03
CA THR A 6 -5.53 -2.63 10.82
C THR A 6 -4.28 -3.48 10.91
N ILE A 7 -4.46 -4.80 10.97
CA ILE A 7 -3.34 -5.75 10.98
C ILE A 7 -2.86 -6.03 9.54
N PRO A 8 -1.64 -6.56 9.30
CA PRO A 8 -1.02 -6.67 7.97
C PRO A 8 -1.81 -7.44 6.89
N CYS A 9 -2.80 -8.24 7.29
CA CYS A 9 -3.72 -8.90 6.38
C CYS A 9 -4.90 -8.02 5.91
N GLY A 10 -4.95 -6.74 6.30
CA GLY A 10 -6.01 -5.78 5.92
C GLY A 10 -7.31 -5.89 6.74
N HIS A 11 -7.38 -6.77 7.73
CA HIS A 11 -8.54 -6.89 8.61
C HIS A 11 -8.46 -5.87 9.75
N ASN A 12 -9.60 -5.32 10.13
CA ASN A 12 -9.70 -4.25 11.13
C ASN A 12 -10.29 -4.80 12.43
N PHE A 13 -9.64 -4.49 13.55
CA PHE A 13 -10.09 -4.84 14.91
C PHE A 13 -10.05 -3.63 15.82
N CYS A 14 -10.78 -3.66 16.93
CA CYS A 14 -10.57 -2.68 17.99
C CYS A 14 -9.30 -3.06 18.79
N THR A 15 -8.51 -2.09 19.26
CA THR A 15 -7.29 -2.34 20.05
C THR A 15 -7.56 -3.28 21.23
N GLY A 16 -8.59 -3.00 22.03
CA GLY A 16 -8.95 -3.86 23.16
C GLY A 16 -9.43 -5.27 22.75
N CYS A 17 -10.01 -5.42 21.56
CA CYS A 17 -10.45 -6.71 21.02
C CYS A 17 -9.24 -7.57 20.62
N LEU A 18 -8.21 -6.93 20.06
CA LEU A 18 -6.99 -7.58 19.62
C LEU A 18 -6.10 -7.91 20.82
N GLU A 19 -5.88 -6.95 21.72
CA GLU A 19 -5.13 -7.13 22.97
C GLU A 19 -5.79 -8.18 23.87
N GLY A 20 -7.10 -8.14 24.04
CA GLY A 20 -7.83 -9.13 24.85
C GLY A 20 -7.74 -10.54 24.28
N LYS A 21 -7.74 -10.70 22.95
CA LYS A 21 -7.65 -12.02 22.31
C LYS A 21 -6.26 -12.66 22.40
N PHE A 22 -5.21 -11.84 22.48
CA PHE A 22 -3.83 -12.32 22.59
C PHE A 22 -3.21 -12.05 23.97
N ALA A 23 -4.02 -11.64 24.96
CA ALA A 23 -3.60 -11.45 26.33
C ALA A 23 -3.00 -12.74 26.91
N GLY A 24 -1.79 -12.65 27.45
CA GLY A 24 -1.09 -13.79 28.06
C GLY A 24 -0.44 -14.78 27.08
N VAL A 25 -0.49 -14.52 25.76
CA VAL A 25 0.20 -15.38 24.79
C VAL A 25 1.69 -15.04 24.77
N ALA A 26 2.53 -15.93 25.29
CA ALA A 26 3.97 -15.75 25.26
C ALA A 26 4.49 -15.74 23.80
N HIS A 27 5.32 -14.76 23.46
CA HIS A 27 5.85 -14.58 22.10
C HIS A 27 6.81 -15.68 21.66
N VAL A 28 7.50 -16.28 22.63
CA VAL A 28 8.55 -17.27 22.42
C VAL A 28 8.25 -18.47 23.33
N ARG A 29 8.24 -19.66 22.75
CA ARG A 29 8.09 -20.91 23.47
C ARG A 29 9.47 -21.47 23.81
N VAL A 30 9.77 -21.50 25.10
CA VAL A 30 10.92 -22.25 25.64
C VAL A 30 10.55 -23.73 25.59
N ARG A 31 11.47 -24.55 25.06
CA ARG A 31 11.25 -25.98 24.86
C ARG A 31 12.35 -26.72 25.61
N SER A 32 11.97 -27.73 26.38
CA SER A 32 12.91 -28.69 26.97
C SER A 32 12.40 -30.10 26.72
N ARG A 33 13.31 -31.05 26.57
CA ARG A 33 12.98 -32.47 26.49
C ARG A 33 14.10 -33.26 27.18
N GLY A 34 13.75 -33.96 28.26
CA GLY A 34 14.71 -34.78 29.03
C GLY A 34 15.89 -33.98 29.58
N GLY A 35 15.66 -32.84 30.22
CA GLY A 35 16.71 -32.04 30.87
C GLY A 35 17.57 -31.16 29.94
N ARG A 36 17.47 -31.32 28.61
CA ARG A 36 18.17 -30.45 27.65
C ARG A 36 17.25 -29.31 27.18
N THR A 37 17.76 -28.08 27.24
CA THR A 37 17.11 -26.89 26.70
C THR A 37 17.25 -26.86 25.18
N LEU A 38 16.13 -26.78 24.47
CA LEU A 38 16.05 -26.68 23.02
C LEU A 38 15.97 -25.21 22.63
N ARG A 39 16.43 -24.88 21.41
CA ARG A 39 16.34 -23.53 20.85
C ARG A 39 14.91 -23.02 20.93
N SER A 40 14.76 -21.82 21.49
CA SER A 40 13.49 -21.15 21.66
C SER A 40 12.82 -20.89 20.30
N GLN A 41 11.52 -21.18 20.20
CA GLN A 41 10.77 -21.07 18.95
C GLN A 41 9.71 -19.98 19.07
N LYS A 42 9.55 -19.14 18.04
CA LYS A 42 8.50 -18.12 17.98
C LYS A 42 7.12 -18.78 17.94
N ASN A 43 6.19 -18.29 18.76
CA ASN A 43 4.79 -18.72 18.68
C ASN A 43 4.09 -17.98 17.52
N VAL A 44 3.45 -18.75 16.64
CA VAL A 44 2.67 -18.24 15.51
C VAL A 44 1.31 -17.79 16.04
N THR A 45 0.98 -16.52 15.89
CA THR A 45 -0.33 -15.96 16.27
C THR A 45 -1.09 -15.61 15.01
N LYS A 46 -2.16 -16.34 14.72
CA LYS A 46 -2.94 -16.12 13.50
C LYS A 46 -3.97 -15.02 13.69
N CYS A 47 -4.23 -14.28 12.63
CA CYS A 47 -5.33 -13.34 12.55
C CYS A 47 -6.66 -14.02 12.95
N PRO A 48 -7.53 -13.32 13.69
CA PRO A 48 -8.87 -13.81 14.03
C PRO A 48 -9.74 -14.22 12.84
N CYS A 49 -9.54 -13.60 11.67
CA CYS A 49 -10.39 -13.74 10.48
C CYS A 49 -9.73 -14.51 9.34
N CYS A 50 -8.42 -14.77 9.39
CA CYS A 50 -7.70 -15.39 8.27
C CYS A 50 -6.44 -16.13 8.74
N PRO A 51 -5.85 -17.01 7.91
CA PRO A 51 -4.72 -17.84 8.33
C PRO A 51 -3.37 -17.08 8.42
N THR A 52 -3.35 -15.78 8.15
CA THR A 52 -2.16 -14.94 8.17
C THR A 52 -1.59 -14.81 9.58
N ASP A 53 -0.28 -14.97 9.71
CA ASP A 53 0.46 -14.80 10.96
C ASP A 53 0.69 -13.30 11.22
N ILE A 54 0.38 -12.85 12.43
CA ILE A 54 0.51 -11.48 12.91
C ILE A 54 1.49 -11.34 14.08
N SER A 55 2.28 -12.39 14.35
CA SER A 55 3.20 -12.43 15.49
C SER A 55 4.37 -11.45 15.41
N GLU A 56 4.67 -10.87 14.25
CA GLU A 56 5.64 -9.76 14.14
C GLU A 56 4.99 -8.41 14.45
N PHE A 57 3.74 -8.22 13.99
CA PHE A 57 2.98 -7.01 14.22
C PHE A 57 2.69 -6.76 15.71
N LEU A 58 2.44 -7.83 16.48
CA LEU A 58 2.19 -7.72 17.92
C LEU A 58 3.46 -7.37 18.75
N GLN A 59 4.67 -7.57 18.22
CA GLN A 59 5.93 -7.30 18.96
C GLN A 59 6.33 -5.83 18.95
N ASN A 60 6.14 -5.16 17.81
CA ASN A 60 6.51 -3.77 17.60
C ASN A 60 5.32 -2.98 17.04
N PRO A 61 4.27 -2.73 17.85
CA PRO A 61 3.10 -1.99 17.40
C PRO A 61 3.42 -0.50 17.14
N GLU A 62 4.58 0.00 17.57
CA GLU A 62 5.01 1.40 17.41
C GLU A 62 5.45 1.77 15.99
N GLU A 63 5.72 0.78 15.12
CA GLU A 63 5.88 1.06 13.70
C GLU A 63 4.51 1.21 13.03
N GLN A 64 4.03 2.46 13.00
CA GLN A 64 2.94 2.99 12.16
C GLN A 64 1.51 2.99 12.74
N PHE A 65 1.31 3.49 13.96
CA PHE A 65 0.03 4.14 14.25
C PHE A 65 -0.04 5.54 13.60
N ILE A 66 -0.18 5.57 12.28
CA ILE A 66 -0.76 6.74 11.62
C ILE A 66 -2.27 6.52 11.67
N THR A 67 -2.91 7.00 12.74
CA THR A 67 -4.38 7.14 12.71
C THR A 67 -4.69 8.25 11.72
N TYR A 68 -5.07 7.89 10.50
CA TYR A 68 -5.68 8.83 9.58
C TYR A 68 -6.99 9.29 10.19
N LEU A 69 -6.96 10.44 10.86
CA LEU A 69 -8.14 11.27 11.05
C LEU A 69 -8.50 11.83 9.67
N TRP A 70 -9.05 10.97 8.80
CA TRP A 70 -10.06 11.46 7.89
C TRP A 70 -11.06 12.19 8.77
N ILE A 71 -11.50 13.37 8.34
CA ILE A 71 -12.58 14.11 8.99
C ILE A 71 -13.66 13.07 9.30
N ASN A 72 -13.78 12.62 10.55
CA ASN A 72 -14.63 11.47 10.93
C ASN A 72 -16.13 11.79 10.74
N ILE A 73 -16.40 12.99 10.23
CA ILE A 73 -17.68 13.55 9.83
C ILE A 73 -18.03 13.14 8.39
N THR A 74 -17.06 12.79 7.53
CA THR A 74 -17.28 12.51 6.10
C THR A 74 -18.18 11.32 5.85
N THR A 75 -18.29 10.37 6.78
CA THR A 75 -19.16 9.19 6.57
C THR A 75 -20.17 8.90 7.67
N GLN A 76 -20.08 9.62 8.80
CA GLN A 76 -20.95 9.38 9.97
C GLN A 76 -22.28 10.12 9.90
N LEU A 77 -22.30 11.32 9.28
CA LEU A 77 -23.50 12.13 9.17
C LEU A 77 -23.95 12.20 7.71
N LYS A 78 -25.13 11.65 7.47
CA LYS A 78 -25.77 11.61 6.16
C LYS A 78 -27.11 12.33 6.23
N LEU A 79 -27.36 13.19 5.25
CA LEU A 79 -28.71 13.64 4.95
C LEU A 79 -29.43 12.49 4.24
N SER A 80 -30.36 11.87 4.96
CA SER A 80 -31.19 10.81 4.42
C SER A 80 -32.27 11.36 3.48
N ASP A 81 -32.86 10.47 2.68
CA ASP A 81 -33.99 10.81 1.81
C ASP A 81 -35.18 11.37 2.61
N ASP A 82 -35.44 10.84 3.81
CA ASP A 82 -36.48 11.37 4.70
C ASP A 82 -36.21 12.82 5.12
N CYS A 83 -34.95 13.16 5.37
CA CYS A 83 -34.55 14.52 5.71
C CYS A 83 -34.67 15.46 4.50
N LEU A 84 -34.34 14.98 3.30
CA LEU A 84 -34.56 15.72 2.06
C LEU A 84 -36.04 15.99 1.81
N LEU A 85 -36.91 15.01 2.05
CA LEU A 85 -38.36 15.18 1.95
C LEU A 85 -38.89 16.20 2.97
N LYS A 86 -38.42 16.13 4.22
CA LYS A 86 -38.76 17.13 5.26
C LYS A 86 -38.27 18.52 4.88
N LEU A 87 -37.05 18.64 4.34
CA LEU A 87 -36.50 19.90 3.86
C LEU A 87 -37.39 20.45 2.73
N ARG A 88 -37.71 19.65 1.72
CA ARG A 88 -38.56 20.04 0.59
C ARG A 88 -39.94 20.53 1.03
N ASN A 89 -40.52 19.89 2.04
CA ASN A 89 -41.84 20.20 2.57
C ASN A 89 -41.82 21.31 3.64
N SER A 90 -40.65 21.82 4.01
CA SER A 90 -40.53 22.92 4.95
C SER A 90 -41.00 24.25 4.34
N LYS A 91 -41.46 25.17 5.18
CA LYS A 91 -41.92 26.52 4.76
C LYS A 91 -40.76 27.48 4.43
N GLY A 92 -39.53 26.97 4.29
CA GLY A 92 -38.35 27.79 4.03
C GLY A 92 -38.37 28.37 2.61
N LYS A 93 -38.04 29.66 2.48
CA LYS A 93 -38.01 30.38 1.20
C LYS A 93 -37.16 29.68 0.13
N HIS A 94 -36.05 29.05 0.53
CA HIS A 94 -35.10 28.36 -0.36
C HIS A 94 -35.16 26.84 -0.27
N ALA A 95 -36.13 26.28 0.46
CA ALA A 95 -36.11 24.88 0.83
C ALA A 95 -36.27 23.91 -0.36
N LYS A 96 -37.12 24.27 -1.33
CA LYS A 96 -37.26 23.52 -2.59
C LYS A 96 -35.97 23.52 -3.40
N LEU A 97 -35.36 24.69 -3.58
CA LEU A 97 -34.10 24.84 -4.32
C LEU A 97 -32.96 24.01 -3.70
N LEU A 98 -32.79 24.09 -2.39
CA LEU A 98 -31.77 23.32 -1.67
C LEU A 98 -32.02 21.82 -1.76
N SER A 99 -33.28 21.38 -1.66
CA SER A 99 -33.64 19.97 -1.83
C SER A 99 -33.30 19.46 -3.23
N ASP A 100 -33.55 20.25 -4.27
CA ASP A 100 -33.29 19.84 -5.66
C ASP A 100 -31.77 19.75 -5.94
N MET A 101 -30.98 20.70 -5.42
CA MET A 101 -29.52 20.64 -5.47
C MET A 101 -28.95 19.42 -4.74
N CYS A 102 -29.44 19.14 -3.52
CA CYS A 102 -28.97 18.01 -2.74
C CYS A 102 -29.36 16.66 -3.38
N LYS A 103 -30.50 16.60 -4.09
CA LYS A 103 -30.93 15.41 -4.81
C LYS A 103 -29.95 15.02 -5.92
N PHE A 104 -29.48 16.00 -6.70
CA PHE A 104 -28.46 15.75 -7.74
C PHE A 104 -27.20 15.11 -7.15
N TYR A 105 -26.71 15.66 -6.04
CA TYR A 105 -25.51 15.15 -5.38
C TYR A 105 -25.73 13.78 -4.71
N ARG A 106 -26.92 13.54 -4.15
CA ARG A 106 -27.34 12.23 -3.64
C ARG A 106 -27.33 11.17 -4.74
N ASP A 107 -27.90 11.48 -5.91
CA ASP A 107 -27.98 10.54 -7.03
C ASP A 107 -26.58 10.19 -7.56
N TRP A 108 -25.66 11.15 -7.52
CA TRP A 108 -24.25 10.90 -7.81
C TRP A 108 -23.61 9.93 -6.80
N HIS A 109 -23.83 10.09 -5.49
CA HIS A 109 -23.32 9.16 -4.46
C HIS A 109 -23.89 7.75 -4.58
N VAL A 110 -25.16 7.62 -4.96
CA VAL A 110 -25.77 6.30 -5.23
C VAL A 110 -25.08 5.63 -6.42
N LYS A 111 -24.81 6.39 -7.50
CA LYS A 111 -24.18 5.86 -8.71
C LYS A 111 -22.69 5.52 -8.53
N SER A 112 -21.96 6.32 -7.75
CA SER A 112 -20.52 6.17 -7.53
C SER A 112 -20.19 5.16 -6.44
N ASP A 113 -20.80 5.33 -5.27
CA ASP A 113 -20.40 4.63 -4.04
C ASP A 113 -21.47 3.64 -3.53
N GLY A 114 -22.65 3.58 -4.18
CA GLY A 114 -23.79 2.78 -3.71
C GLY A 114 -24.41 3.31 -2.43
N VAL A 115 -24.15 4.58 -2.08
CA VAL A 115 -24.60 5.18 -0.82
C VAL A 115 -25.87 6.00 -1.02
N TYR A 116 -26.93 5.61 -0.31
CA TYR A 116 -28.19 6.34 -0.29
C TYR A 116 -28.15 7.45 0.76
N GLY A 117 -27.76 8.67 0.34
CA GLY A 117 -27.74 9.87 1.15
C GLY A 117 -26.62 10.83 0.76
N VAL A 118 -26.63 12.04 1.34
CA VAL A 118 -25.57 13.04 1.13
C VAL A 118 -24.70 13.16 2.37
N TYR A 119 -23.39 13.06 2.21
CA TYR A 119 -22.45 13.30 3.31
C TYR A 119 -22.40 14.79 3.69
N LEU A 120 -22.52 15.08 4.99
CA LEU A 120 -22.69 16.45 5.50
C LEU A 120 -21.42 17.09 6.05
N HIS A 121 -20.23 16.65 5.64
CA HIS A 121 -18.97 17.11 6.21
C HIS A 121 -18.75 18.63 6.09
N ASP A 122 -18.94 19.23 4.92
CA ASP A 122 -18.73 20.69 4.74
C ASP A 122 -19.78 21.52 5.52
N PRO A 123 -21.09 21.22 5.44
CA PRO A 123 -22.08 21.93 6.25
C PRO A 123 -21.85 21.77 7.76
N VAL A 124 -21.51 20.58 8.23
CA VAL A 124 -21.23 20.32 9.66
C VAL A 124 -19.99 21.08 10.13
N SER A 125 -18.99 21.25 9.26
CA SER A 125 -17.82 22.09 9.55
C SER A 125 -18.22 23.54 9.79
N PHE A 126 -19.15 24.07 9.00
CA PHE A 126 -19.69 25.42 9.18
C PHE A 126 -20.49 25.55 10.47
N VAL A 127 -21.35 24.57 10.78
CA VAL A 127 -22.13 24.54 12.03
C VAL A 127 -21.22 24.44 13.25
N ALA A 128 -20.11 23.70 13.18
CA ALA A 128 -19.12 23.63 14.25
C ALA A 128 -18.42 24.97 14.54
N VAL A 129 -18.37 25.88 13.57
CA VAL A 129 -17.85 27.25 13.76
C VAL A 129 -18.92 28.18 14.32
N VAL A 130 -20.16 28.09 13.81
CA VAL A 130 -21.26 29.01 14.19
C VAL A 130 -21.93 28.63 15.51
N ARG A 131 -22.04 27.34 15.80
CA ARG A 131 -22.68 26.75 16.98
C ARG A 131 -21.75 25.73 17.64
N PRO A 132 -20.64 26.19 18.24
CA PRO A 132 -19.66 25.29 18.86
C PRO A 132 -20.22 24.55 20.07
N ASP A 133 -21.28 25.08 20.69
CA ASP A 133 -22.01 24.47 21.80
C ASP A 133 -22.62 23.09 21.46
N LEU A 134 -22.85 22.81 20.18
CA LEU A 134 -23.39 21.52 19.72
C LEU A 134 -22.33 20.42 19.60
N PHE A 135 -21.04 20.74 19.84
CA PHE A 135 -19.93 19.82 19.62
C PHE A 135 -19.12 19.62 20.90
N THR A 136 -18.67 18.39 21.10
CA THR A 136 -17.66 18.08 22.11
C THR A 136 -16.28 18.08 21.46
N TYR A 137 -15.37 18.93 21.95
CA TYR A 137 -14.03 19.05 21.40
C TYR A 137 -13.02 18.25 22.22
N LYS A 138 -12.12 17.56 21.52
CA LYS A 138 -10.97 16.91 22.13
C LYS A 138 -9.70 17.54 21.56
N LYS A 139 -8.86 18.11 22.44
CA LYS A 139 -7.53 18.60 22.05
C LYS A 139 -6.61 17.41 21.76
N GLY A 140 -5.91 17.47 20.64
CA GLY A 140 -4.94 16.47 20.23
C GLY A 140 -3.85 17.11 19.39
N VAL A 141 -2.67 16.48 19.34
CA VAL A 141 -1.59 16.90 18.45
C VAL A 141 -1.99 16.52 17.03
N VAL A 142 -2.50 17.49 16.27
CA VAL A 142 -2.82 17.32 14.86
C VAL A 142 -1.59 17.68 14.05
N ARG A 143 -1.00 16.70 13.36
CA ARG A 143 -0.03 16.99 12.29
C ARG A 143 -0.83 17.29 11.03
N VAL A 144 -1.04 18.57 10.76
CA VAL A 144 -1.66 19.03 9.51
C VAL A 144 -0.61 18.90 8.42
N GLU A 145 -0.90 18.07 7.42
CA GLU A 145 -0.05 17.85 6.27
C GLU A 145 -0.20 19.05 5.32
N THR A 146 0.49 20.16 5.64
CA THR A 146 0.46 21.44 4.90
C THR A 146 1.11 21.35 3.51
N GLN A 147 1.88 20.31 3.30
CA GLN A 147 2.34 19.83 2.01
C GLN A 147 1.97 18.36 2.00
N LEU A 148 1.27 17.88 0.96
CA LEU A 148 0.82 16.50 0.69
C LEU A 148 1.92 15.44 0.90
N LEU A 149 2.46 15.25 2.09
CA LEU A 149 3.59 14.38 2.39
C LEU A 149 3.43 13.69 3.75
N LYS A 150 2.74 12.54 3.76
CA LYS A 150 3.01 11.28 4.47
C LYS A 150 1.83 10.29 4.50
N ALA A 151 0.59 10.68 4.22
CA ALA A 151 -0.47 9.78 3.71
C ALA A 151 -0.33 9.44 2.22
N SER A 152 0.42 10.31 1.57
CA SER A 152 0.32 10.72 0.18
C SER A 152 1.44 10.16 -0.68
N ARG A 153 2.05 9.04 -0.29
CA ARG A 153 2.96 8.34 -1.21
C ARG A 153 2.18 7.71 -2.37
N GLY A 154 0.95 7.24 -2.15
CA GLY A 154 0.07 6.83 -3.24
C GLY A 154 -0.38 7.99 -4.14
N MET A 155 -0.54 9.21 -3.61
CA MET A 155 -1.17 10.32 -4.33
C MET A 155 -0.24 11.04 -5.31
N PHE A 156 1.04 11.26 -4.97
CA PHE A 156 2.02 11.79 -5.93
C PHE A 156 2.23 10.84 -7.12
N ILE A 157 2.16 9.54 -6.84
CA ILE A 157 2.35 8.49 -7.83
C ILE A 157 1.08 8.27 -8.65
N ALA A 158 -0.10 8.30 -8.04
CA ALA A 158 -1.37 8.29 -8.74
C ALA A 158 -1.53 9.54 -9.62
N GLN A 159 -1.09 10.72 -9.17
CA GLN A 159 -1.06 11.92 -10.01
C GLN A 159 -0.04 11.76 -11.14
N ALA A 160 1.18 11.27 -10.86
CA ALA A 160 2.17 11.02 -11.89
C ALA A 160 1.68 10.03 -12.96
N PHE A 161 1.00 8.96 -12.54
CA PHE A 161 0.36 7.97 -13.41
C PHE A 161 -0.87 8.53 -14.12
N PHE A 162 -1.71 9.34 -13.47
CA PHE A 162 -2.85 9.99 -14.10
C PHE A 162 -2.42 10.99 -15.19
N ASP A 163 -1.39 11.79 -14.91
CA ASP A 163 -0.76 12.67 -15.89
C ASP A 163 -0.11 11.87 -17.04
N LEU A 164 0.47 10.70 -16.74
CA LEU A 164 1.01 9.78 -17.75
C LEU A 164 -0.10 9.14 -18.60
N GLU A 165 -1.22 8.77 -17.99
CA GLU A 165 -2.42 8.26 -18.66
C GLU A 165 -3.02 9.30 -19.60
N ASN A 166 -3.02 10.58 -19.19
CA ASN A 166 -3.48 11.69 -20.03
C ASN A 166 -2.54 11.95 -21.21
N THR A 167 -1.24 11.66 -21.04
CA THR A 167 -0.23 11.84 -22.11
C THR A 167 -0.17 10.64 -23.06
N ASN A 168 -0.40 9.41 -22.56
CA ASN A 168 -0.30 8.16 -23.31
C ASN A 168 -1.51 7.25 -23.02
N GLN A 169 -2.55 7.32 -23.86
CA GLN A 169 -3.80 6.55 -23.68
C GLN A 169 -3.61 5.01 -23.71
N GLU A 170 -2.53 4.51 -24.31
CA GLU A 170 -2.23 3.08 -24.43
C GLU A 170 -1.84 2.41 -23.10
N LEU A 171 -1.42 3.19 -22.09
CA LEU A 171 -0.86 2.65 -20.83
C LEU A 171 -1.91 2.51 -19.71
N LYS A 172 -3.15 2.93 -19.98
CA LYS A 172 -4.22 3.10 -18.98
C LYS A 172 -4.66 1.80 -18.29
N SER A 173 -4.65 0.67 -18.98
CA SER A 173 -5.03 -0.63 -18.39
C SER A 173 -3.97 -1.18 -17.44
N ASP A 174 -2.72 -0.78 -17.62
CA ASP A 174 -1.55 -1.48 -17.10
C ASP A 174 -1.01 -0.86 -15.80
N LEU A 175 -1.28 0.43 -15.58
CA LEU A 175 -0.78 1.23 -14.44
C LEU A 175 -1.62 1.08 -13.15
N LYS A 176 -2.81 0.45 -13.21
CA LYS A 176 -3.77 0.36 -12.10
C LYS A 176 -3.32 -0.49 -10.90
N TYR A 177 -2.21 -1.25 -11.02
CA TYR A 177 -1.83 -2.29 -10.06
C TYR A 177 -0.45 -2.11 -9.41
N LEU A 178 0.12 -0.90 -9.46
CA LEU A 178 1.50 -0.66 -9.04
C LEU A 178 1.60 -0.30 -7.55
N HIS A 179 2.40 -1.05 -6.79
CA HIS A 179 2.75 -0.77 -5.39
C HIS A 179 4.22 -0.31 -5.32
N LEU A 180 4.57 0.60 -4.41
CA LEU A 180 5.91 1.19 -4.31
C LEU A 180 6.52 1.08 -2.91
N ASP A 181 7.78 0.62 -2.85
CA ASP A 181 8.60 0.68 -1.65
C ASP A 181 9.91 1.44 -1.94
N ILE A 182 10.37 2.27 -0.99
CA ILE A 182 11.56 3.12 -1.14
C ILE A 182 12.67 2.60 -0.22
N SER A 183 13.89 2.48 -0.74
CA SER A 183 15.05 1.99 0.02
C SER A 183 16.24 2.93 -0.07
N GLY A 184 16.69 3.47 1.07
CA GLY A 184 18.03 4.04 1.24
C GLY A 184 18.21 5.54 0.96
N ASN A 185 19.42 6.03 1.27
CA ASN A 185 19.83 7.44 1.22
C ASN A 185 19.79 8.06 -0.20
N ARG A 186 19.94 7.24 -1.26
CA ARG A 186 19.41 7.55 -2.60
C ARG A 186 18.07 6.84 -2.71
N LYS A 187 16.99 7.60 -2.81
CA LYS A 187 15.61 7.10 -2.66
C LYS A 187 15.17 6.37 -3.94
N ALA A 188 15.65 5.15 -4.18
CA ALA A 188 15.17 4.33 -5.29
C ALA A 188 13.67 4.02 -5.13
N VAL A 189 12.93 4.00 -6.24
CA VAL A 189 11.49 3.73 -6.32
C VAL A 189 11.29 2.38 -7.00
N VAL A 190 10.84 1.40 -6.23
CA VAL A 190 10.58 0.04 -6.73
C VAL A 190 9.12 -0.11 -7.10
N ILE A 191 8.83 -0.40 -8.37
CA ILE A 191 7.48 -0.54 -8.91
C ILE A 191 7.10 -2.00 -9.08
N TYR A 192 6.14 -2.46 -8.28
CA TYR A 192 5.61 -3.81 -8.37
C TYR A 192 4.65 -3.98 -9.54
N VAL A 193 5.00 -4.81 -10.51
CA VAL A 193 4.19 -5.09 -11.71
C VAL A 193 3.57 -6.49 -11.62
N PRO A 194 2.27 -6.68 -11.88
CA PRO A 194 1.70 -8.03 -11.99
C PRO A 194 2.46 -8.86 -13.04
N ILE A 195 2.79 -10.13 -12.72
CA ILE A 195 3.62 -10.98 -13.61
C ILE A 195 3.07 -11.13 -15.04
N ARG A 196 1.73 -11.03 -15.22
CA ARG A 196 1.07 -11.08 -16.52
C ARG A 196 1.45 -9.90 -17.42
N LEU A 197 1.71 -8.74 -16.82
CA LEU A 197 2.03 -7.49 -17.50
C LEU A 197 3.54 -7.29 -17.70
N ARG A 198 4.41 -8.13 -17.09
CA ARG A 198 5.88 -8.04 -17.20
C ARG A 198 6.36 -7.84 -18.63
N LYS A 199 5.83 -8.62 -19.60
CA LYS A 199 6.24 -8.54 -21.01
C LYS A 199 5.84 -7.21 -21.66
N ALA A 200 4.67 -6.68 -21.34
CA ALA A 200 4.21 -5.38 -21.83
C ALA A 200 5.08 -4.26 -21.27
N PHE A 201 5.33 -4.27 -19.94
CA PHE A 201 6.19 -3.29 -19.28
C PHE A 201 7.64 -3.31 -19.77
N ARG A 202 8.20 -4.49 -20.11
CA ARG A 202 9.53 -4.57 -20.72
C ARG A 202 9.61 -3.81 -22.04
N LYS A 203 8.59 -3.90 -22.91
CA LYS A 203 8.57 -3.18 -24.20
C LYS A 203 8.61 -1.65 -24.04
N ILE A 204 7.95 -1.13 -23.00
CA ILE A 204 7.82 0.32 -22.75
C ILE A 204 8.80 0.84 -21.69
N HIS A 205 9.67 -0.02 -21.15
CA HIS A 205 10.46 0.26 -19.95
C HIS A 205 11.34 1.51 -20.10
N SER A 206 12.08 1.63 -21.20
CA SER A 206 13.00 2.76 -21.41
C SER A 206 12.29 4.11 -21.42
N ARG A 207 11.09 4.17 -22.03
CA ARG A 207 10.24 5.38 -22.06
C ARG A 207 9.69 5.67 -20.66
N LEU A 208 9.13 4.66 -20.01
CA LEU A 208 8.45 4.81 -18.73
C LEU A 208 9.42 5.18 -17.59
N VAL A 209 10.61 4.56 -17.55
CA VAL A 209 11.67 4.91 -16.59
C VAL A 209 12.06 6.38 -16.75
N ARG A 210 12.31 6.85 -17.98
CA ARG A 210 12.70 8.25 -18.24
C ARG A 210 11.64 9.25 -17.79
N GLU A 211 10.36 8.96 -18.05
CA GLU A 211 9.26 9.83 -17.65
C GLU A 211 9.07 9.87 -16.13
N LEU A 212 9.18 8.71 -15.46
CA LEU A 212 9.06 8.62 -14.02
C LEU A 212 10.27 9.24 -13.30
N GLU A 213 11.49 9.04 -13.79
CA GLU A 213 12.69 9.65 -13.21
C GLU A 213 12.67 11.18 -13.29
N LYS A 214 12.17 11.73 -14.40
CA LYS A 214 11.92 13.18 -14.54
C LYS A 214 10.95 13.67 -13.46
N LYS A 215 9.83 12.95 -13.26
CA LYS A 215 8.82 13.32 -12.25
C LYS A 215 9.31 13.13 -10.81
N PHE A 216 10.13 12.11 -10.56
CA PHE A 216 10.58 11.77 -9.21
C PHE A 216 11.89 12.46 -8.79
N SER A 217 12.41 13.39 -9.60
CA SER A 217 13.47 14.36 -9.23
C SER A 217 14.67 13.71 -8.53
N GLY A 218 15.44 12.91 -9.28
CA GLY A 218 16.70 12.33 -8.79
C GLY A 218 16.52 11.02 -8.00
N LYS A 219 15.43 10.29 -8.25
CA LYS A 219 15.21 8.95 -7.72
C LYS A 219 15.31 7.92 -8.84
N ASP A 220 16.06 6.86 -8.61
CA ASP A 220 16.16 5.74 -9.55
C ASP A 220 14.87 4.94 -9.55
N VAL A 221 14.27 4.73 -10.72
CA VAL A 221 13.03 3.94 -10.85
C VAL A 221 13.36 2.55 -11.38
N MET A 222 12.83 1.51 -10.71
CA MET A 222 13.03 0.11 -11.05
C MET A 222 11.71 -0.65 -11.05
N PHE A 223 11.52 -1.59 -11.97
CA PHE A 223 10.31 -2.41 -12.04
C PHE A 223 10.60 -3.84 -11.58
N VAL A 224 9.75 -4.38 -10.72
CA VAL A 224 9.88 -5.75 -10.21
C VAL A 224 8.54 -6.46 -10.34
N ALA A 225 8.52 -7.62 -11.01
CA ALA A 225 7.26 -8.34 -11.10
C ALA A 225 6.88 -9.03 -9.77
N THR A 226 5.61 -8.91 -9.36
CA THR A 226 5.09 -9.55 -8.15
C THR A 226 5.09 -11.06 -8.32
N ARG A 227 5.93 -11.76 -7.55
CA ARG A 227 6.04 -13.22 -7.56
C ARG A 227 5.68 -13.78 -6.18
N ARG A 228 5.00 -14.93 -6.17
CA ARG A 228 4.62 -15.62 -4.93
C ARG A 228 5.51 -16.83 -4.70
N ILE A 229 6.29 -16.80 -3.62
CA ILE A 229 7.08 -17.93 -3.18
C ILE A 229 6.16 -18.93 -2.46
N VAL A 230 6.24 -20.20 -2.86
CA VAL A 230 5.49 -21.30 -2.23
C VAL A 230 6.46 -22.18 -1.45
N ARG A 231 6.12 -22.45 -0.19
CA ARG A 231 6.93 -23.33 0.66
C ARG A 231 6.94 -24.76 0.08
N PRO A 232 8.03 -25.51 0.27
CA PRO A 232 8.05 -26.92 -0.12
C PRO A 232 6.85 -27.69 0.45
N PRO A 233 6.26 -28.61 -0.32
CA PRO A 233 5.18 -29.46 0.17
C PRO A 233 5.62 -30.27 1.39
N LYS A 234 4.69 -30.57 2.29
CA LYS A 234 4.98 -31.46 3.44
C LYS A 234 5.16 -32.89 2.92
N LYS A 235 6.01 -33.69 3.59
CA LYS A 235 6.16 -35.12 3.29
C LYS A 235 4.78 -35.79 3.29
N GLY A 236 4.43 -36.46 2.20
CA GLY A 236 3.15 -37.14 2.01
C GLY A 236 2.04 -36.31 1.35
N SER A 237 2.26 -35.05 0.97
CA SER A 237 1.23 -34.30 0.22
C SER A 237 1.29 -34.58 -1.28
N THR A 238 0.13 -34.79 -1.89
CA THR A 238 -0.03 -34.97 -3.35
C THR A 238 0.20 -33.68 -4.15
N ILE A 239 0.14 -32.52 -3.50
CA ILE A 239 0.29 -31.21 -4.16
C ILE A 239 1.76 -30.97 -4.48
N GLN A 240 2.09 -30.96 -5.78
CA GLN A 240 3.43 -30.62 -6.26
C GLN A 240 3.60 -29.10 -6.33
N ARG A 241 4.77 -28.62 -5.90
CA ARG A 241 5.15 -27.21 -6.03
C ARG A 241 5.72 -26.94 -7.42
N PRO A 242 5.17 -25.99 -8.19
CA PRO A 242 5.76 -25.54 -9.44
C PRO A 242 7.16 -24.95 -9.24
N HIS A 243 8.10 -25.27 -10.14
CA HIS A 243 9.49 -24.80 -10.07
C HIS A 243 9.59 -23.26 -10.02
N ASN A 244 8.78 -22.55 -10.81
CA ASN A 244 8.71 -21.09 -10.84
C ASN A 244 8.24 -20.42 -9.54
N ARG A 245 7.80 -21.20 -8.54
CA ARG A 245 7.42 -20.71 -7.20
C ARG A 245 8.42 -21.12 -6.12
N THR A 246 9.56 -21.68 -6.51
CA THR A 246 10.68 -21.96 -5.60
C THR A 246 11.36 -20.65 -5.20
N LEU A 247 12.02 -20.64 -4.03
CA LEU A 247 12.75 -19.45 -3.55
C LEU A 247 13.84 -19.03 -4.54
N THR A 248 14.62 -20.00 -5.03
CA THR A 248 15.74 -19.78 -5.95
C THR A 248 15.27 -19.20 -7.28
N SER A 249 14.30 -19.84 -7.93
CA SER A 249 13.76 -19.37 -9.22
C SER A 249 13.14 -17.97 -9.11
N VAL A 250 12.46 -17.67 -7.99
CA VAL A 250 11.91 -16.33 -7.77
C VAL A 250 13.02 -15.29 -7.57
N HIS A 251 14.09 -15.61 -6.84
CA HIS A 251 15.21 -14.70 -6.62
C HIS A 251 16.02 -14.43 -7.90
N GLU A 252 16.24 -15.44 -8.74
CA GLU A 252 16.85 -15.30 -10.07
C GLU A 252 15.97 -14.41 -10.96
N SER A 253 14.67 -14.70 -11.03
CA SER A 253 13.73 -13.90 -11.81
C SER A 253 13.55 -12.47 -11.30
N MET A 254 13.73 -12.21 -9.99
CA MET A 254 13.74 -10.87 -9.42
C MET A 254 15.01 -10.11 -9.81
N LEU A 255 16.16 -10.80 -9.85
CA LEU A 255 17.42 -10.21 -10.29
C LEU A 255 17.31 -9.76 -11.75
N GLU A 256 16.74 -10.61 -12.62
CA GLU A 256 16.45 -10.26 -14.03
C GLU A 256 15.60 -9.01 -14.19
N ASP A 257 14.62 -8.79 -13.32
CA ASP A 257 13.76 -7.62 -13.39
C ASP A 257 14.49 -6.35 -12.94
N VAL A 258 15.29 -6.44 -11.87
CA VAL A 258 16.09 -5.32 -11.35
C VAL A 258 17.18 -4.91 -12.33
N ALA A 259 17.78 -5.87 -13.05
CA ALA A 259 18.84 -5.61 -14.02
C ALA A 259 18.36 -5.18 -15.41
N TYR A 260 17.07 -5.27 -15.71
CA TYR A 260 16.54 -4.88 -17.02
C TYR A 260 16.82 -3.39 -17.31
N PRO A 261 17.39 -3.02 -18.48
CA PRO A 261 17.47 -3.77 -19.74
C PRO A 261 18.62 -4.76 -19.91
N ALA A 262 19.61 -4.79 -19.01
CA ALA A 262 20.77 -5.67 -19.14
C ALA A 262 20.40 -7.15 -18.92
N GLU A 263 20.92 -8.03 -19.76
CA GLU A 263 20.81 -9.49 -19.60
C GLU A 263 21.89 -9.99 -18.63
N ILE A 264 21.56 -11.01 -17.81
CA ILE A 264 22.42 -11.43 -16.70
C ILE A 264 23.21 -12.68 -17.08
N VAL A 265 24.51 -12.51 -17.30
CA VAL A 265 25.61 -13.45 -16.99
C VAL A 265 26.82 -12.61 -16.56
N TYR A 266 27.06 -11.52 -17.30
CA TYR A 266 27.78 -10.30 -16.92
C TYR A 266 26.97 -9.13 -17.49
N LEU A 267 27.04 -7.93 -16.90
CA LEU A 267 26.31 -6.79 -17.48
C LEU A 267 26.88 -6.47 -18.86
N ASP A 268 26.00 -6.34 -19.86
CA ASP A 268 26.43 -6.02 -21.23
C ASP A 268 27.05 -4.61 -21.28
N VAL A 269 28.26 -4.52 -21.84
CA VAL A 269 29.03 -3.27 -21.97
C VAL A 269 28.24 -2.24 -22.79
N LYS A 270 27.38 -2.69 -23.70
CA LYS A 270 26.53 -1.81 -24.53
C LYS A 270 25.53 -1.00 -23.72
N GLU A 271 25.04 -1.56 -22.62
CA GLU A 271 24.04 -0.91 -21.73
C GLU A 271 24.70 -0.20 -20.54
N LYS A 272 26.05 -0.15 -20.49
CA LYS A 272 26.82 0.46 -19.41
C LYS A 272 26.37 1.89 -19.10
N ASN A 273 26.27 2.73 -20.14
CA ASN A 273 25.86 4.14 -19.99
C ASN A 273 24.47 4.31 -19.34
N ASN A 274 23.57 3.34 -19.51
CA ASN A 274 22.21 3.41 -18.98
C ASN A 274 22.05 2.80 -17.58
N THR A 275 22.99 1.93 -17.16
CA THR A 275 22.86 1.11 -15.94
C THR A 275 23.91 1.43 -14.88
N GLU A 276 25.03 2.03 -15.26
CA GLU A 276 26.16 2.34 -14.37
C GLU A 276 25.76 3.25 -13.19
N TYR A 277 24.94 4.28 -13.43
CA TYR A 277 24.48 5.17 -12.36
C TYR A 277 23.50 4.50 -11.38
N LYS A 278 22.94 3.33 -11.72
CA LYS A 278 21.95 2.60 -10.92
C LYS A 278 22.52 1.43 -10.12
N LEU A 279 23.79 1.06 -10.32
CA LEU A 279 24.35 -0.16 -9.72
C LEU A 279 24.20 -0.19 -8.20
N GLU A 280 24.53 0.89 -7.51
CA GLU A 280 24.37 0.99 -6.05
C GLU A 280 22.91 0.78 -5.62
N SER A 281 21.98 1.38 -6.37
CA SER A 281 20.55 1.27 -6.13
C SER A 281 20.05 -0.15 -6.40
N MET A 282 20.56 -0.83 -7.42
CA MET A 282 20.20 -2.21 -7.77
C MET A 282 20.60 -3.17 -6.65
N VAL A 283 21.82 -3.03 -6.11
CA VAL A 283 22.30 -3.81 -4.96
C VAL A 283 21.40 -3.57 -3.74
N CYS A 284 21.11 -2.31 -3.43
CA CYS A 284 20.30 -1.94 -2.27
C CYS A 284 18.88 -2.51 -2.37
N VAL A 285 18.24 -2.38 -3.54
CA VAL A 285 16.91 -2.91 -3.80
C VAL A 285 16.90 -4.43 -3.73
N TYR A 286 17.85 -5.11 -4.38
CA TYR A 286 17.90 -6.57 -4.35
C TYR A 286 18.10 -7.12 -2.94
N ARG A 287 19.00 -6.50 -2.17
CA ARG A 287 19.24 -6.85 -0.76
C ARG A 287 18.01 -6.64 0.09
N LYS A 288 17.27 -5.54 -0.10
CA LYS A 288 16.02 -5.29 0.65
C LYS A 288 14.93 -6.30 0.30
N LEU A 289 14.82 -6.69 -0.97
CA LEU A 289 13.78 -7.62 -1.44
C LEU A 289 14.05 -9.08 -1.04
N THR A 290 15.32 -9.50 -1.08
CA THR A 290 15.70 -10.92 -0.96
C THR A 290 16.49 -11.25 0.30
N GLY A 291 17.03 -10.25 0.99
CA GLY A 291 17.97 -10.42 2.09
C GLY A 291 19.34 -10.96 1.67
N ARG A 292 19.66 -10.97 0.37
CA ARG A 292 20.94 -11.45 -0.16
C ARG A 292 21.77 -10.29 -0.73
N ASP A 293 23.08 -10.37 -0.52
CA ASP A 293 24.02 -9.45 -1.17
C ASP A 293 24.33 -9.92 -2.59
N VAL A 294 24.45 -8.95 -3.50
CA VAL A 294 24.83 -9.15 -4.90
C VAL A 294 25.80 -8.06 -5.30
N VAL A 295 26.68 -8.39 -6.24
CA VAL A 295 27.62 -7.44 -6.85
C VAL A 295 27.36 -7.45 -8.35
N PHE A 296 27.24 -6.26 -8.92
CA PHE A 296 27.05 -6.07 -10.36
C PHE A 296 28.35 -5.57 -10.96
N GLU A 297 28.94 -6.34 -11.88
CA GLU A 297 30.19 -6.02 -12.55
C GLU A 297 30.00 -6.12 -14.07
N TYR A 298 30.70 -5.24 -14.79
CA TYR A 298 30.88 -5.38 -16.24
C TYR A 298 32.12 -6.24 -16.49
N PRO A 299 32.12 -7.06 -17.54
CA PRO A 299 33.31 -7.82 -17.89
C PRO A 299 34.42 -6.84 -18.26
N VAL A 300 35.62 -7.06 -17.71
CA VAL A 300 36.81 -6.31 -18.11
C VAL A 300 37.22 -6.85 -19.48
N GLU A 301 37.20 -6.01 -20.51
CA GLU A 301 37.76 -6.38 -21.81
C GLU A 301 39.24 -6.75 -21.61
N ALA A 302 39.58 -8.01 -21.93
CA ALA A 302 40.94 -8.53 -21.92
C ALA A 302 41.63 -8.26 -23.26
#